data_AF-A0A1J9Q199-F1
#
_entry.id   AF-A0A1J9Q199-F1
#
_cell.length_a   1.000
_cell.length_b   1.000
_cell.length_c   1.000
_cell.angle_alpha   90.00
_cell.angle_beta   90.00
_cell.angle_gamma   90.00
#
_symmetry.space_group_name_H-M   'P 1'
#
loop_
_entity.id
_entity.type
_entity.pdbx_description
1 polymer ?
#
loop_
_entity_poly.entity_id
_entity_poly.type
_entity_poly.pdbx_seq_one_letter_code
_entity_poly.pdbx_strand_id
1 'polypeptide(L)'
;MSSKPCLSRTAVAAAASEQQELLNQELRGHVQMAMEEAREARPKNTVAQYDRRQEEWKMFCHEKGFQDGELVTEEKLVFFIRTCVLGRENKPNQRSRNRTNQDGEVIVQTIGHPTVRAYRSAIVNFWSYQQSCRTNLHPHPVGHAAKALLKANHRQEDKRKRAEF
;
A
#
# COMPACT_ATOMS: atom_id res chain seq x y z
N MET A 1 -13.10 -20.16 63.80
CA MET A 1 -13.04 -20.92 62.52
C MET A 1 -13.04 -19.91 61.38
N SER A 2 -11.87 -19.58 60.81
CA SER A 2 -11.78 -18.61 59.71
C SER A 2 -12.05 -19.31 58.38
N SER A 3 -13.26 -19.11 57.84
CA SER A 3 -13.60 -19.52 56.49
C SER A 3 -12.86 -18.62 55.50
N LYS A 4 -11.89 -19.18 54.77
CA LYS A 4 -11.20 -18.44 53.69
C LYS A 4 -12.19 -18.18 52.56
N PRO A 5 -12.26 -16.96 52.00
CA PRO A 5 -13.11 -16.69 50.86
C PRO A 5 -12.58 -17.48 49.65
N CYS A 6 -13.35 -18.48 49.21
CA CYS A 6 -13.11 -19.16 47.95
C CYS A 6 -13.60 -18.22 46.84
N LEU A 7 -12.66 -17.58 46.13
CA LEU A 7 -12.99 -16.78 44.95
C LEU A 7 -13.72 -17.66 43.95
N SER A 8 -14.87 -17.20 43.48
CA SER A 8 -15.69 -17.96 42.53
C SER A 8 -14.94 -18.13 41.20
N ARG A 9 -15.12 -19.28 40.54
CA ARG A 9 -14.51 -19.60 39.24
C ARG A 9 -14.76 -18.52 38.18
N THR A 10 -15.89 -17.81 38.27
CA THR A 10 -16.25 -16.68 37.40
C THR A 10 -15.37 -15.46 37.63
N ALA A 11 -15.04 -15.13 38.88
CA ALA A 11 -14.15 -14.02 39.20
C ALA A 11 -12.71 -14.28 38.72
N VAL A 12 -12.25 -15.54 38.82
CA VAL A 12 -10.94 -15.95 38.30
C VAL A 12 -10.89 -15.87 36.77
N ALA A 13 -11.96 -16.28 36.08
CA ALA A 13 -12.04 -16.18 34.62
C ALA A 13 -12.08 -14.72 34.13
N ALA A 14 -12.82 -13.84 34.82
CA ALA A 14 -12.88 -12.42 34.51
C ALA A 14 -11.52 -11.72 34.70
N ALA A 15 -10.84 -11.99 35.82
CA ALA A 15 -9.49 -11.47 36.06
C ALA A 15 -8.47 -11.96 35.02
N ALA A 16 -8.58 -13.22 34.59
CA ALA A 16 -7.74 -13.77 33.52
C ALA A 16 -8.02 -13.11 32.15
N SER A 17 -9.29 -12.80 31.83
CA SER A 17 -9.61 -12.06 30.60
C SER A 17 -9.11 -10.62 30.64
N GLU A 18 -9.23 -9.93 31.77
CA GLU A 18 -8.70 -8.57 31.94
C GLU A 18 -7.18 -8.54 31.78
N GLN A 19 -6.47 -9.49 32.40
CA GLN A 19 -5.02 -9.61 32.26
C GLN A 19 -4.61 -9.90 30.81
N GLN A 20 -5.36 -10.75 30.10
CA GLN A 20 -5.13 -11.05 28.69
C GLN A 20 -5.38 -9.83 27.79
N GLU A 21 -6.37 -8.99 28.11
CA GLU A 21 -6.66 -7.75 27.39
C GLU A 21 -5.56 -6.70 27.57
N LEU A 22 -5.05 -6.53 28.80
CA LEU A 22 -3.91 -5.64 29.07
C LEU A 22 -2.67 -6.07 28.29
N LEU A 23 -2.35 -7.36 28.31
CA LEU A 23 -1.24 -7.90 27.52
C LEU A 23 -1.44 -7.65 26.01
N ASN A 24 -2.67 -7.82 25.50
CA ASN A 24 -2.98 -7.54 24.10
C ASN A 24 -2.85 -6.04 23.76
N GLN A 25 -3.14 -5.14 24.69
CA GLN A 25 -2.92 -3.70 24.51
C GLN A 25 -1.42 -3.35 24.47
N GLU A 26 -0.64 -3.92 25.39
CA GLU A 26 0.82 -3.75 25.44
C GLU A 26 1.50 -4.25 24.15
N LEU A 27 1.10 -5.44 23.68
CA LEU A 27 1.56 -5.99 22.39
C LEU A 27 1.25 -5.06 21.22
N ARG A 28 0.04 -4.48 21.16
CA ARG A 28 -0.33 -3.51 20.13
C ARG A 28 0.51 -2.23 20.23
N GLY A 29 0.79 -1.76 21.44
CA GLY A 29 1.63 -0.59 21.69
C GLY A 29 3.05 -0.76 21.13
N HIS A 30 3.69 -1.91 21.42
CA HIS A 30 5.02 -2.20 20.90
C HIS A 30 5.07 -2.28 19.37
N VAL A 31 4.05 -2.88 18.74
CA VAL A 31 3.97 -2.92 17.27
C VAL A 31 3.85 -1.51 16.70
N GLN A 32 3.01 -0.66 17.30
CA GLN A 32 2.83 0.72 16.84
C GLN A 32 4.12 1.54 16.98
N MET A 33 4.82 1.43 18.12
CA MET A 33 6.10 2.09 18.33
C MET A 33 7.14 1.70 17.27
N ALA A 34 7.32 0.40 17.03
CA ALA A 34 8.28 -0.09 16.04
C ALA A 34 7.96 0.43 14.62
N MET A 35 6.68 0.58 14.27
CA MET A 35 6.26 1.12 12.98
C MET A 35 6.55 2.62 12.85
N GLU A 36 6.39 3.39 13.93
CA GLU A 36 6.71 4.82 13.95
C GLU A 36 8.23 5.04 13.86
N GLU A 37 9.02 4.30 14.65
CA GLU A 37 10.49 4.33 14.58
C GLU A 37 10.99 4.01 13.16
N ALA A 38 10.42 2.98 12.52
CA ALA A 38 10.74 2.63 11.14
C ALA A 38 10.32 3.70 10.12
N ARG A 39 9.31 4.51 10.44
CA ARG A 39 8.89 5.66 9.62
C ARG A 39 9.84 6.84 9.80
N GLU A 40 10.24 7.15 11.02
CA GLU A 40 11.18 8.23 11.35
C GLU A 40 12.59 7.96 10.80
N ALA A 41 13.06 6.71 10.86
CA ALA A 41 14.34 6.31 10.29
C ALA A 41 14.37 6.35 8.75
N ARG A 42 13.23 6.48 8.09
CA ARG A 42 13.13 6.42 6.63
C ARG A 42 13.62 7.73 5.99
N PRO A 43 14.33 7.67 4.85
CA PRO A 43 14.68 8.88 4.11
C PRO A 43 13.46 9.73 3.76
N LYS A 44 13.55 11.06 4.03
CA LYS A 44 12.46 12.03 3.82
C LYS A 44 11.85 11.95 2.41
N ASN A 45 12.69 11.76 1.39
CA ASN A 45 12.23 11.63 0.01
C ASN A 45 11.36 10.37 -0.19
N THR A 46 11.71 9.27 0.44
CA THR A 46 10.95 8.01 0.35
C THR A 46 9.62 8.14 1.08
N VAL A 47 9.60 8.80 2.25
CA VAL A 47 8.36 9.12 2.99
C VAL A 47 7.42 9.92 2.09
N ALA A 48 7.88 11.08 1.58
CA ALA A 48 7.07 11.94 0.72
C ALA A 48 6.57 11.22 -0.54
N GLN A 49 7.39 10.34 -1.13
CA GLN A 49 7.01 9.55 -2.28
C GLN A 49 5.96 8.49 -1.98
N TYR A 50 6.01 7.87 -0.80
CA TYR A 50 5.01 6.89 -0.39
C TYR A 50 3.71 7.59 -0.02
N ASP A 51 3.78 8.61 0.83
CA ASP A 51 2.63 9.38 1.31
C ASP A 51 1.80 9.90 0.13
N ARG A 52 2.44 10.53 -0.87
CA ARG A 52 1.72 11.00 -2.07
C ARG A 52 0.97 9.88 -2.80
N ARG A 53 1.59 8.71 -2.96
CA ARG A 53 1.01 7.61 -3.73
C ARG A 53 -0.07 6.87 -2.94
N GLN A 54 0.10 6.81 -1.63
CA GLN A 54 -0.92 6.31 -0.71
C GLN A 54 -2.10 7.26 -0.69
N GLU A 55 -1.89 8.58 -0.72
CA GLU A 55 -2.99 9.55 -0.83
C GLU A 55 -3.79 9.38 -2.13
N GLU A 56 -3.11 9.23 -3.27
CA GLU A 56 -3.78 8.91 -4.54
C GLU A 56 -4.59 7.60 -4.46
N TRP A 57 -4.11 6.60 -3.70
CA TRP A 57 -4.84 5.35 -3.43
C TRP A 57 -6.08 5.57 -2.56
N LYS A 58 -5.97 6.35 -1.49
CA LYS A 58 -7.08 6.65 -0.59
C LYS A 58 -8.19 7.40 -1.30
N MET A 59 -7.82 8.43 -2.07
CA MET A 59 -8.75 9.16 -2.94
C MET A 59 -9.47 8.20 -3.90
N PHE A 60 -8.73 7.32 -4.57
CA PHE A 60 -9.34 6.30 -5.44
C PHE A 60 -10.34 5.42 -4.69
N CYS A 61 -10.01 4.94 -3.49
CA CYS A 61 -10.92 4.12 -2.70
C CYS A 61 -12.18 4.89 -2.29
N HIS A 62 -12.02 6.16 -1.90
CA HIS A 62 -13.11 7.05 -1.55
C HIS A 62 -14.04 7.30 -2.74
N GLU A 63 -13.49 7.65 -3.91
CA GLU A 63 -14.26 7.89 -5.15
C GLU A 63 -15.00 6.64 -5.63
N LYS A 64 -14.44 5.45 -5.42
CA LYS A 64 -15.10 4.17 -5.76
C LYS A 64 -16.13 3.71 -4.74
N GLY A 65 -16.11 4.24 -3.52
CA GLY A 65 -17.07 3.90 -2.47
C GLY A 65 -16.95 2.46 -1.98
N PHE A 66 -15.73 1.90 -1.88
CA PHE A 66 -15.55 0.55 -1.35
C PHE A 66 -15.98 0.44 0.12
N GLN A 67 -16.69 -0.63 0.48
CA GLN A 67 -17.26 -0.81 1.83
C GLN A 67 -16.20 -0.96 2.93
N ASP A 68 -15.10 -1.61 2.60
CA ASP A 68 -13.90 -1.77 3.43
C ASP A 68 -12.93 -0.57 3.28
N GLY A 69 -13.37 0.52 2.65
CA GLY A 69 -12.63 1.76 2.51
C GLY A 69 -11.26 1.58 1.87
N GLU A 70 -10.23 2.04 2.58
CA GLU A 70 -8.84 2.10 2.10
C GLU A 70 -8.06 0.78 2.26
N LEU A 71 -8.71 -0.29 2.76
CA LEU A 71 -8.04 -1.59 2.91
C LEU A 71 -7.49 -2.06 1.58
N VAL A 72 -6.21 -2.47 1.62
CA VAL A 72 -5.50 -2.91 0.42
C VAL A 72 -5.78 -4.38 0.15
N THR A 73 -6.32 -4.66 -1.03
CA THR A 73 -6.50 -6.03 -1.56
C THR A 73 -5.82 -6.17 -2.92
N GLU A 74 -5.65 -7.41 -3.41
CA GLU A 74 -5.09 -7.63 -4.74
C GLU A 74 -5.99 -7.04 -5.83
N GLU A 75 -7.31 -7.21 -5.70
CA GLU A 75 -8.29 -6.77 -6.67
C GLU A 75 -8.28 -5.25 -6.81
N LYS A 76 -8.29 -4.53 -5.69
CA LYS A 76 -8.18 -3.07 -5.70
C LYS A 76 -6.84 -2.60 -6.25
N LEU A 77 -5.74 -3.30 -5.93
CA LEU A 77 -4.41 -2.96 -6.45
C LEU A 77 -4.36 -3.08 -7.97
N VAL A 78 -4.91 -4.18 -8.51
CA VAL A 78 -5.01 -4.42 -9.94
C VAL A 78 -5.88 -3.36 -10.61
N PHE A 79 -7.05 -3.05 -10.02
CA PHE A 79 -7.95 -2.01 -10.52
C PHE A 79 -7.22 -0.67 -10.56
N PHE A 80 -6.72 -0.19 -9.43
CA PHE A 80 -6.04 1.09 -9.31
C PHE A 80 -4.88 1.24 -10.30
N ILE A 81 -3.98 0.24 -10.37
CA ILE A 81 -2.86 0.31 -11.31
C ILE A 81 -3.38 0.40 -12.74
N ARG A 82 -4.35 -0.43 -13.12
CA ARG A 82 -4.84 -0.50 -14.49
C ARG A 82 -5.57 0.76 -14.94
N THR A 83 -6.33 1.42 -14.06
CA THR A 83 -7.19 2.55 -14.44
C THR A 83 -6.63 3.92 -14.10
N CYS A 84 -5.81 4.02 -13.05
CA CYS A 84 -5.33 5.31 -12.54
C CYS A 84 -3.85 5.55 -12.83
N VAL A 85 -3.06 4.49 -13.02
CA VAL A 85 -1.59 4.60 -13.16
C VAL A 85 -1.13 4.29 -14.58
N LEU A 86 -1.58 3.16 -15.14
CA LEU A 86 -1.20 2.75 -16.50
C LEU A 86 -1.78 3.71 -17.53
N GLY A 87 -0.99 4.05 -18.55
CA GLY A 87 -1.41 4.95 -19.63
C GLY A 87 -1.47 6.43 -19.24
N ARG A 88 -1.34 6.80 -17.95
CA ARG A 88 -1.32 8.20 -17.53
C ARG A 88 -0.14 8.92 -18.16
N GLU A 89 -0.37 10.13 -18.66
CA GLU A 89 0.68 10.98 -19.18
C GLU A 89 1.69 11.33 -18.08
N ASN A 90 2.96 11.33 -18.44
CA ASN A 90 4.02 11.81 -17.58
C ASN A 90 3.96 13.33 -17.56
N LYS A 91 3.88 13.93 -16.36
CA LYS A 91 3.87 15.39 -16.25
C LYS A 91 5.21 15.92 -16.75
N PRO A 92 5.23 16.83 -17.75
CA PRO A 92 6.48 17.42 -18.20
C PRO A 92 7.10 18.20 -17.05
N ASN A 93 8.38 17.94 -16.77
CA ASN A 93 9.18 18.82 -15.93
C ASN A 93 9.74 19.94 -16.82
N GLN A 94 9.97 21.13 -16.27
CA GLN A 94 10.59 22.28 -16.94
C GLN A 94 11.95 21.94 -17.59
N ARG A 95 12.63 20.89 -17.11
CA ARG A 95 13.90 20.38 -17.66
C ARG A 95 13.73 19.22 -18.66
N SER A 96 12.52 18.72 -18.85
CA SER A 96 12.23 17.62 -19.76
C SER A 96 12.25 18.14 -21.20
N ARG A 97 13.12 17.60 -22.04
CA ARG A 97 13.03 17.82 -23.49
C ARG A 97 11.88 16.99 -24.05
N ASN A 98 11.08 17.60 -24.93
CA ASN A 98 10.09 16.87 -25.71
C ASN A 98 10.82 15.80 -26.52
N ARG A 99 10.35 14.55 -26.42
CA ARG A 99 10.82 13.48 -27.29
C ARG A 99 10.01 13.54 -28.57
N THR A 100 10.70 13.47 -29.70
CA THR A 100 10.10 13.49 -31.03
C THR A 100 10.26 12.14 -31.71
N ASN A 101 9.30 11.75 -32.55
CA ASN A 101 9.41 10.58 -33.42
C ASN A 101 10.31 10.89 -34.64
N GLN A 102 10.47 9.90 -35.53
CA GLN A 102 11.26 10.05 -36.77
C GLN A 102 10.71 11.16 -37.69
N ASP A 103 9.41 11.44 -37.62
CA ASP A 103 8.70 12.47 -38.40
C ASP A 103 8.74 13.86 -37.74
N GLY A 104 9.37 14.00 -36.56
CA GLY A 104 9.46 15.27 -35.84
C GLY A 104 8.22 15.67 -35.03
N GLU A 105 7.28 14.75 -34.82
CA GLU A 105 6.10 14.94 -33.96
C GLU A 105 6.39 14.62 -32.48
N VAL A 106 5.88 15.45 -31.58
CA VAL A 106 6.09 15.30 -30.13
C VAL A 106 5.35 14.06 -29.61
N ILE A 107 6.10 13.12 -29.03
CA ILE A 107 5.57 11.92 -28.40
C ILE A 107 5.12 12.25 -26.98
N VAL A 108 3.84 12.04 -26.69
CA VAL A 108 3.31 12.10 -25.32
C VAL A 108 3.84 10.90 -24.54
N GLN A 109 4.77 11.15 -23.62
CA GLN A 109 5.32 10.09 -22.78
C GLN A 109 4.31 9.71 -21.70
N THR A 110 3.97 8.42 -21.61
CA THR A 110 3.22 7.92 -20.46
C THR A 110 4.15 7.59 -19.30
N ILE A 111 3.57 7.44 -18.11
CA ILE A 111 4.23 6.86 -16.94
C ILE A 111 4.93 5.55 -17.33
N GLY A 112 6.23 5.48 -17.04
CA GLY A 112 7.04 4.29 -17.26
C GLY A 112 7.01 3.29 -16.10
N HIS A 113 7.49 2.08 -16.37
CA HIS A 113 7.54 0.94 -15.45
C HIS A 113 8.16 1.26 -14.09
N PRO A 114 9.25 2.05 -13.97
CA PRO A 114 9.82 2.41 -12.66
C PRO A 114 8.81 3.11 -11.74
N THR A 115 7.99 4.01 -12.31
CA THR A 115 6.96 4.72 -11.56
C THR A 115 5.80 3.79 -11.17
N VAL A 116 5.38 2.89 -12.06
CA VAL A 116 4.38 1.86 -11.74
C VAL A 116 4.87 0.97 -10.57
N ARG A 117 6.14 0.57 -10.60
CA ARG A 117 6.76 -0.16 -9.48
C ARG A 117 6.76 0.66 -8.19
N ALA A 118 6.98 1.97 -8.26
CA ALA A 118 6.93 2.84 -7.09
C ALA A 118 5.52 2.92 -6.48
N TYR A 119 4.45 2.97 -7.30
CA TYR A 119 3.07 2.84 -6.81
C TYR A 119 2.83 1.51 -6.11
N ARG A 120 3.21 0.39 -6.75
CA ARG A 120 3.12 -0.93 -6.13
C ARG A 120 3.84 -0.96 -4.78
N SER A 121 5.08 -0.48 -4.69
CA SER A 121 5.85 -0.49 -3.45
C SER A 121 5.22 0.36 -2.35
N ALA A 122 4.70 1.54 -2.68
CA ALA A 122 4.03 2.41 -1.72
C ALA A 122 2.73 1.78 -1.17
N ILE A 123 1.94 1.16 -2.04
CA ILE A 123 0.67 0.49 -1.64
C ILE A 123 0.95 -0.80 -0.86
N VAL A 124 1.98 -1.57 -1.24
CA VAL A 124 2.41 -2.73 -0.43
C VAL A 124 2.89 -2.29 0.95
N ASN A 125 3.63 -1.17 1.04
CA ASN A 125 4.02 -0.63 2.35
C ASN A 125 2.79 -0.23 3.19
N PHE A 126 1.76 0.33 2.55
CA PHE A 126 0.50 0.63 3.22
C PHE A 126 -0.20 -0.64 3.74
N TRP A 127 -0.29 -1.69 2.92
CA TRP A 127 -0.80 -3.00 3.34
C TRP A 127 0.00 -3.58 4.52
N SER A 128 1.33 -3.51 4.49
CA SER A 128 2.17 -3.99 5.58
C SER A 128 1.87 -3.27 6.89
N TYR A 129 1.63 -1.95 6.84
CA TYR A 129 1.20 -1.19 8.01
C TYR A 129 -0.18 -1.66 8.50
N GLN A 130 -1.16 -1.81 7.60
CA GLN A 130 -2.49 -2.30 7.95
C GLN A 130 -2.45 -3.71 8.58
N GLN A 131 -1.59 -4.59 8.07
CA GLN A 131 -1.39 -5.95 8.62
C GLN A 131 -0.73 -5.94 9.99
N SER A 132 0.34 -5.14 10.18
CA SER A 132 0.97 -4.98 11.49
C SER A 132 -0.03 -4.47 12.53
N CYS A 133 -0.88 -3.52 12.16
CA CYS A 133 -1.95 -3.00 13.01
C CYS A 133 -3.18 -3.92 13.12
N ARG A 134 -3.17 -5.09 12.44
CA ARG A 134 -4.28 -6.05 12.37
C ARG A 134 -5.62 -5.45 11.88
N THR A 135 -5.56 -4.40 11.07
CA THR A 135 -6.74 -3.79 10.44
C THR A 135 -7.09 -4.42 9.10
N ASN A 136 -6.10 -5.04 8.45
CA ASN A 136 -6.28 -5.76 7.19
C ASN A 136 -5.94 -7.24 7.37
N LEU A 137 -6.90 -8.13 7.14
CA LEU A 137 -6.70 -9.58 7.23
C LEU A 137 -6.51 -10.25 5.85
N HIS A 138 -6.56 -9.47 4.77
CA HIS A 138 -6.41 -9.96 3.41
C HIS A 138 -4.96 -10.42 3.15
N PRO A 139 -4.77 -11.43 2.27
CA PRO A 139 -3.44 -11.88 1.88
C PRO A 139 -2.63 -10.77 1.22
N HIS A 140 -1.35 -11.02 1.04
CA HIS A 140 -0.44 -10.08 0.40
C HIS A 140 -0.99 -9.60 -0.96
N PRO A 141 -1.08 -8.27 -1.22
CA PRO A 141 -1.88 -7.73 -2.33
C PRO A 141 -1.23 -7.94 -3.71
N VAL A 142 0.01 -8.43 -3.75
CA VAL A 142 0.69 -8.80 -4.99
C VAL A 142 0.62 -10.31 -5.19
N GLY A 143 -0.58 -10.80 -5.51
CA GLY A 143 -0.82 -12.18 -5.92
C GLY A 143 -0.52 -12.42 -7.40
N HIS A 144 -1.19 -13.40 -7.99
CA HIS A 144 -0.92 -13.80 -9.38
C HIS A 144 -1.38 -12.74 -10.40
N ALA A 145 -2.56 -12.15 -10.19
CA ALA A 145 -3.13 -11.18 -11.12
C ALA A 145 -2.31 -9.89 -11.17
N ALA A 146 -1.89 -9.38 -10.00
CA ALA A 146 -1.02 -8.21 -9.92
C ALA A 146 0.33 -8.44 -10.63
N LYS A 147 0.95 -9.61 -10.43
CA LYS A 147 2.20 -9.99 -11.12
C LYS A 147 2.00 -10.06 -12.64
N ALA A 148 0.91 -10.67 -13.09
CA ALA A 148 0.59 -10.77 -14.51
C ALA A 148 0.42 -9.39 -15.16
N LEU A 149 -0.34 -8.48 -14.52
CA LEU A 149 -0.54 -7.11 -14.99
C LEU A 149 0.79 -6.35 -15.13
N LEU A 150 1.64 -6.39 -14.09
CA LEU A 150 2.92 -5.68 -14.09
C LEU A 150 3.87 -6.20 -15.17
N LYS A 151 3.89 -7.52 -15.41
CA LYS A 151 4.70 -8.16 -16.46
C LYS A 151 4.18 -7.81 -17.86
N ALA A 152 2.86 -7.78 -18.05
CA ALA A 152 2.24 -7.37 -19.31
C ALA A 152 2.58 -5.91 -19.64
N ASN A 153 2.46 -5.01 -18.66
CA ASN A 153 2.81 -3.60 -18.83
C ASN A 153 4.29 -3.40 -19.21
N HIS A 154 5.21 -4.11 -18.54
CA HIS A 154 6.64 -4.05 -18.89
C HIS A 154 6.87 -4.43 -20.36
N ARG A 155 6.26 -5.53 -20.81
CA ARG A 155 6.39 -5.98 -22.22
C ARG A 155 5.78 -4.99 -23.21
N GLN A 156 4.67 -4.35 -22.85
CA GLN A 156 4.05 -3.32 -23.69
C GLN A 156 4.93 -2.08 -23.81
N GLU A 157 5.54 -1.65 -22.70
CA GLU A 157 6.49 -0.54 -22.71
C GLU A 157 7.73 -0.85 -23.57
N ASP A 158 8.27 -2.07 -23.48
CA ASP A 158 9.39 -2.51 -24.31
C ASP A 158 9.03 -2.48 -25.80
N LYS A 159 7.82 -2.97 -26.16
CA LYS A 159 7.31 -2.91 -27.53
C LYS A 159 7.15 -1.48 -28.02
N ARG A 160 6.58 -0.59 -27.20
CA ARG A 160 6.41 0.82 -27.55
C ARG A 160 7.76 1.49 -27.80
N LYS A 161 8.71 1.32 -26.88
CA LYS A 161 10.06 1.91 -27.04
C LYS A 161 10.72 1.47 -28.35
N ARG A 162 10.59 0.20 -28.72
CA ARG A 162 11.13 -0.33 -30.00
C ARG A 162 10.43 0.22 -31.24
N ALA A 163 9.17 0.64 -31.16
CA ALA A 163 8.45 1.25 -32.28
C ALA A 163 8.74 2.75 -32.42
N GLU A 164 9.17 3.40 -31.34
CA GLU A 164 9.53 4.81 -31.29
C GLU A 164 10.99 5.10 -31.69
N PHE A 165 11.79 4.08 -32.00
CA PHE A 165 13.18 4.16 -32.46
C PHE A 165 13.31 3.44 -33.80
#